data_AF-A0ABD2VCJ3-F1
#
_entry.id   AF-A0ABD2VCJ3-F1
#
_cell.length_a   1.000
_cell.length_b   1.000
_cell.length_c   1.000
_cell.angle_alpha   90.00
_cell.angle_beta   90.00
_cell.angle_gamma   90.00
#
_symmetry.space_group_name_H-M   'P 1'
#
loop_
_entity.id
_entity.type
_entity.pdbx_description
1 polymer ?
#
loop_
_entity_poly.entity_id
_entity_poly.type
_entity_poly.pdbx_seq_one_letter_code
_entity_poly.pdbx_strand_id
1 'polypeptide(L)'
;MSASLPKMEALYSKLYNKYAKLKKEKDTSMENLNREQEEKFVNYVAAADAVIDHLRSETDRLGEQVNELRSEMTSMRSAKDEEMIQYQKLLMEENLKNKELRDEIQRLQQLDQEGTCFNASNDKGKSRQIITDGDSIPDALDDSTITNKKHRRQSLLIVQDTHTPSPMEELPNRPEQPSTSSYKYTEPACCRRNVGISGDSAADISPASCIFQDLVQWLVGMKFSAVMENEELCISALHESSGLSFSLTLTKNASAEPELVYRVLSLGTFERVAPEWMRDTIMFSPNMCPLFFQRVSRVIKLSY
;
A
#
# COMPACT_ATOMS: atom_id res chain seq x y z
N MET A 1 15.51 -98.06 48.73
CA MET A 1 14.98 -96.69 48.48
C MET A 1 15.96 -95.80 47.69
N SER A 2 16.85 -96.34 46.84
CA SER A 2 17.97 -95.60 46.23
C SER A 2 17.75 -95.12 44.78
N ALA A 3 16.65 -95.52 44.11
CA ALA A 3 16.40 -95.16 42.71
C ALA A 3 15.74 -93.76 42.49
N SER A 4 15.50 -93.01 43.56
CA SER A 4 14.74 -91.74 43.55
C SER A 4 15.64 -90.50 43.29
N LEU A 5 16.84 -90.48 43.86
CA LEU A 5 17.77 -89.34 43.75
C LEU A 5 18.22 -89.04 42.30
N PRO A 6 18.65 -90.04 41.49
CA PRO A 6 19.12 -89.77 40.13
C PRO A 6 18.02 -89.26 39.20
N LYS A 7 16.77 -89.70 39.44
CA LYS A 7 15.59 -89.21 38.72
C LYS A 7 15.28 -87.76 39.07
N MET A 8 15.42 -87.40 40.34
CA MET A 8 15.21 -86.05 40.83
C MET A 8 16.26 -85.08 40.26
N GLU A 9 17.52 -85.49 40.25
CA GLU A 9 18.63 -84.70 39.68
C GLU A 9 18.46 -84.45 38.17
N ALA A 10 18.08 -85.48 37.41
CA ALA A 10 17.79 -85.34 35.99
C ALA A 10 16.63 -84.35 35.69
N LEU A 11 15.61 -84.31 36.56
CA LEU A 11 14.52 -83.35 36.44
C LEU A 11 14.98 -81.91 36.71
N TYR A 12 15.83 -81.70 37.74
CA TYR A 12 16.41 -80.39 38.03
C TYR A 12 17.31 -79.89 36.90
N SER A 13 18.18 -80.74 36.34
CA SER A 13 19.01 -80.37 35.18
C SER A 13 18.15 -80.01 33.97
N LYS A 14 17.06 -80.75 33.73
CA LYS A 14 16.13 -80.44 32.63
C LYS A 14 15.41 -79.11 32.83
N LEU A 15 15.01 -78.80 34.06
CA LEU A 15 14.38 -77.52 34.40
C LEU A 15 15.36 -76.36 34.23
N TYR A 16 16.58 -76.51 34.73
CA TYR A 16 17.64 -75.51 34.58
C TYR A 16 17.99 -75.25 33.12
N ASN A 17 18.16 -76.31 32.31
CA ASN A 17 18.45 -76.17 30.88
C ASN A 17 17.33 -75.45 30.13
N LYS A 18 16.07 -75.73 30.48
CA LYS A 18 14.92 -75.00 29.93
C LYS A 18 14.94 -73.53 30.32
N TYR A 19 15.18 -73.23 31.60
CA TYR A 19 15.29 -71.85 32.08
C TYR A 19 16.43 -71.11 31.40
N ALA A 20 17.62 -71.69 31.32
CA ALA A 20 18.79 -71.09 30.68
C ALA A 20 18.53 -70.78 29.20
N LYS A 21 17.89 -71.72 28.48
CA LYS A 21 17.50 -71.51 27.08
C LYS A 21 16.50 -70.36 26.95
N LEU A 22 15.43 -70.38 27.75
CA LEU A 22 14.39 -69.36 27.70
C LEU A 22 14.90 -67.97 28.12
N LYS A 23 15.79 -67.92 29.11
CA LYS A 23 16.47 -66.70 29.53
C LYS A 23 17.34 -66.13 28.40
N LYS A 24 18.15 -66.97 27.76
CA LYS A 24 18.97 -66.58 26.61
C LYS A 24 18.13 -66.09 25.43
N GLU A 25 17.04 -66.79 25.10
CA GLU A 25 16.09 -66.38 24.05
C GLU A 25 15.44 -65.03 24.37
N LYS A 26 15.04 -64.81 25.63
CA LYS A 26 14.47 -63.53 26.06
C LYS A 26 15.48 -62.39 25.99
N ASP A 27 16.70 -62.61 26.45
CA ASP A 27 17.75 -61.60 26.46
C ASP A 27 18.14 -61.21 25.03
N THR A 28 18.34 -62.20 24.15
CA THR A 28 18.60 -61.95 22.71
C THR A 28 17.44 -61.26 22.00
N SER A 29 16.18 -61.62 22.32
CA SER A 29 15.01 -60.93 21.79
C SER A 29 14.95 -59.46 22.23
N MET A 30 15.34 -59.16 23.47
CA MET A 30 15.37 -57.80 24.00
C MET A 30 16.48 -56.97 23.35
N GLU A 31 17.67 -57.55 23.17
CA GLU A 31 18.79 -56.90 22.47
C GLU A 31 18.45 -56.56 21.03
N ASN A 32 17.78 -57.48 20.30
CA ASN A 32 17.36 -57.24 18.92
C ASN A 32 16.33 -56.12 18.83
N LEU A 33 15.32 -56.12 19.71
CA LEU A 33 14.32 -55.05 19.75
C LEU A 33 14.97 -53.69 20.07
N ASN A 34 15.90 -53.67 21.02
CA ASN A 34 16.61 -52.45 21.38
C ASN A 34 17.45 -51.93 20.21
N ARG A 35 18.13 -52.82 19.48
CA ARG A 35 18.90 -52.45 18.28
C ARG A 35 18.02 -51.88 17.18
N GLU A 36 16.86 -52.49 16.93
CA GLU A 36 15.90 -52.00 15.94
C GLU A 36 15.34 -50.62 16.32
N GLN A 37 15.08 -50.38 17.61
CA GLN A 37 14.65 -49.08 18.10
C GLN A 37 15.75 -48.03 17.93
N GLU A 38 16.99 -48.37 18.32
CA GLU A 38 18.15 -47.47 18.17
C GLU A 38 18.35 -47.07 16.70
N GLU A 39 18.27 -48.03 15.77
CA GLU A 39 18.38 -47.75 14.33
C GLU A 39 17.29 -46.78 13.85
N LYS A 40 16.04 -46.95 14.31
CA LYS A 40 14.95 -46.02 14.01
C LYS A 40 15.23 -44.63 14.55
N PHE A 41 15.70 -44.50 15.80
CA PHE A 41 16.05 -43.21 16.39
C PHE A 41 17.17 -42.52 15.62
N VAL A 42 18.24 -43.24 15.28
CA VAL A 42 19.35 -42.71 14.49
C VAL A 42 18.86 -42.21 13.12
N ASN A 43 18.00 -42.97 12.44
CA ASN A 43 17.44 -42.56 11.15
C ASN A 43 16.56 -41.31 11.26
N TYR A 44 15.71 -41.21 12.29
CA TYR A 44 14.89 -40.02 12.53
C TYR A 44 15.74 -38.80 12.85
N VAL A 45 16.76 -38.94 13.70
CA VAL A 45 17.68 -37.85 14.04
C VAL A 45 18.45 -37.41 12.80
N ALA A 46 19.00 -38.33 12.01
CA ALA A 46 19.72 -38.01 10.78
C ALA A 46 18.83 -37.29 9.75
N ALA A 47 17.57 -37.72 9.60
CA ALA A 47 16.61 -37.05 8.72
C ALA A 47 16.24 -35.64 9.22
N ALA A 48 16.04 -35.48 10.54
CA ALA A 48 15.76 -34.19 11.14
C ALA A 48 16.94 -33.21 10.98
N ASP A 49 18.16 -33.67 11.27
CA ASP A 49 19.38 -32.89 11.11
C ASP A 49 19.59 -32.45 9.65
N ALA A 50 19.35 -33.33 8.68
CA ALA A 50 19.44 -32.98 7.26
C ALA A 50 18.47 -31.84 6.87
N VAL A 51 17.25 -31.84 7.40
CA VAL A 51 16.27 -30.75 7.16
C VAL A 51 16.69 -29.46 7.85
N ILE A 52 17.19 -29.55 9.09
CA ILE A 52 17.68 -28.40 9.84
C ILE A 52 18.84 -27.73 9.09
N ASP A 53 19.80 -28.52 8.61
CA ASP A 53 20.96 -28.00 7.90
C ASP A 53 20.57 -27.40 6.54
N HIS A 54 19.63 -28.02 5.82
CA HIS A 54 19.08 -27.43 4.60
C HIS A 54 18.43 -26.05 4.89
N LEU A 55 17.57 -25.95 5.90
CA LEU A 55 16.91 -24.69 6.26
C LEU A 55 17.90 -23.61 6.72
N ARG A 56 18.95 -23.99 7.45
CA ARG A 56 20.04 -23.06 7.81
C ARG A 56 20.73 -22.52 6.56
N SER A 57 21.12 -23.40 5.63
CA SER A 57 21.76 -22.99 4.39
C SER A 57 20.89 -22.08 3.51
N GLU A 58 19.58 -22.36 3.43
CA GLU A 58 18.62 -21.49 2.74
C GLU A 58 18.51 -20.13 3.41
N THR A 59 18.47 -20.10 4.75
CA THR A 59 18.41 -18.85 5.51
C THR A 59 19.64 -17.99 5.28
N ASP A 60 20.83 -18.60 5.29
CA ASP A 60 22.09 -17.91 5.02
C ASP A 60 22.11 -17.36 3.59
N ARG A 61 21.74 -18.18 2.60
CA ARG A 61 21.67 -17.77 1.19
C ARG A 61 20.68 -16.62 0.96
N LEU A 62 19.49 -16.71 1.55
CA LEU A 62 18.49 -15.63 1.46
C LEU A 62 18.99 -14.36 2.16
N GLY A 63 19.70 -14.50 3.28
CA GLY A 63 20.36 -13.40 3.96
C GLY A 63 21.39 -12.69 3.08
N GLU A 64 22.22 -13.45 2.36
CA GLU A 64 23.19 -12.91 1.39
C GLU A 64 22.48 -12.13 0.27
N GLN A 65 21.44 -12.69 -0.35
CA GLN A 65 20.68 -12.02 -1.40
C GLN A 65 20.02 -10.71 -0.93
N VAL A 66 19.44 -10.72 0.27
CA VAL A 66 18.84 -9.50 0.85
C VAL A 66 19.90 -8.43 1.10
N ASN A 67 21.08 -8.83 1.58
CA ASN A 67 22.18 -7.90 1.81
C ASN A 67 22.73 -7.32 0.50
N GLU A 68 22.88 -8.15 -0.54
CA GLU A 68 23.29 -7.73 -1.88
C GLU A 68 22.29 -6.71 -2.46
N LEU A 69 21.01 -7.04 -2.53
CA LEU A 69 19.96 -6.14 -3.02
C LEU A 69 19.89 -4.84 -2.21
N ARG A 70 20.08 -4.92 -0.89
CA ARG A 70 20.12 -3.72 -0.04
C ARG A 70 21.32 -2.84 -0.39
N SER A 71 22.48 -3.44 -0.65
CA SER A 71 23.69 -2.71 -1.06
C SER A 71 23.52 -2.05 -2.43
N GLU A 72 22.95 -2.76 -3.40
CA GLU A 72 22.62 -2.22 -4.72
C GLU A 72 21.65 -1.04 -4.61
N MET A 73 20.59 -1.18 -3.79
CA MET A 73 19.62 -0.10 -3.59
C MET A 73 20.25 1.14 -2.94
N THR A 74 21.18 0.96 -2.00
CA THR A 74 21.94 2.09 -1.42
C THR A 74 22.86 2.74 -2.45
N SER A 75 23.51 1.95 -3.31
CA SER A 75 24.36 2.45 -4.39
C SER A 75 23.57 3.25 -5.42
N MET A 76 22.43 2.71 -5.89
CA MET A 76 21.53 3.41 -6.82
C MET A 76 21.01 4.73 -6.25
N ARG A 77 20.64 4.75 -4.97
CA ARG A 77 20.19 5.99 -4.31
C ARG A 77 21.32 7.02 -4.27
N SER A 78 22.53 6.63 -3.88
CA SER A 78 23.70 7.52 -3.88
C SER A 78 24.00 8.08 -5.27
N ALA A 79 24.00 7.23 -6.30
CA ALA A 79 24.26 7.64 -7.68
C ALA A 79 23.22 8.67 -8.17
N LYS A 80 21.94 8.45 -7.84
CA LYS A 80 20.86 9.38 -8.18
C LYS A 80 20.97 10.70 -7.43
N ASP A 81 21.35 10.66 -6.16
CA ASP A 81 21.56 11.87 -5.35
C ASP A 81 22.74 12.69 -5.91
N GLU A 82 23.83 12.04 -6.32
CA GLU A 82 24.95 12.68 -7.02
C GLU A 82 24.50 13.33 -8.34
N GLU A 83 23.73 12.64 -9.17
CA GLU A 83 23.18 13.17 -10.42
C GLU A 83 22.29 14.41 -10.16
N MET A 84 21.45 14.36 -9.12
CA MET A 84 20.60 15.48 -8.73
C MET A 84 21.43 16.71 -8.35
N ILE A 85 22.51 16.53 -7.59
CA ILE A 85 23.44 17.60 -7.22
C ILE A 85 24.10 18.20 -8.46
N GLN A 86 24.54 17.37 -9.41
CA GLN A 86 25.13 17.85 -10.67
C GLN A 86 24.13 18.65 -11.51
N TYR A 87 22.90 18.15 -11.65
CA TYR A 87 21.84 18.85 -12.38
C TYR A 87 21.52 20.20 -11.74
N GLN A 88 21.39 20.26 -10.42
CA GLN A 88 21.13 21.49 -9.69
C GLN A 88 22.25 22.52 -9.88
N LYS A 89 23.52 22.07 -9.84
CA LYS A 89 24.68 22.91 -10.10
C LYS A 89 24.65 23.50 -11.51
N LEU A 90 24.42 22.66 -12.53
CA LEU A 90 24.36 23.10 -13.93
C LEU A 90 23.21 24.10 -14.15
N LEU A 91 22.06 23.84 -13.54
CA LEU A 91 20.91 24.74 -13.60
C LEU A 91 21.23 26.12 -13.01
N MET A 92 21.95 26.18 -11.89
CA MET A 92 22.39 27.45 -11.31
C MET A 92 23.36 28.20 -12.24
N GLU A 93 24.30 27.50 -12.86
CA GLU A 93 25.26 28.08 -13.80
C GLU A 93 24.57 28.65 -15.05
N GLU A 94 23.66 27.89 -15.67
CA GLU A 94 22.91 28.35 -16.85
C GLU A 94 21.98 29.52 -16.52
N ASN A 95 21.38 29.56 -15.33
CA ASN A 95 20.60 30.71 -14.90
C ASN A 95 21.46 31.98 -14.75
N LEU A 96 22.70 31.83 -14.27
CA LEU A 96 23.65 32.94 -14.17
C LEU A 96 24.04 33.45 -15.56
N LYS A 97 24.43 32.56 -16.48
CA LYS A 97 24.75 32.93 -17.87
C LYS A 97 23.58 33.60 -18.59
N ASN A 98 22.36 33.08 -18.39
CA ASN A 98 21.16 33.70 -18.95
C ASN A 98 20.91 35.10 -18.38
N LYS A 99 21.28 35.35 -17.13
CA LYS A 99 21.21 36.70 -16.55
C LYS A 99 22.21 37.64 -17.23
N GLU A 100 23.47 37.22 -17.34
CA GLU A 100 24.51 37.99 -18.02
C GLU A 100 24.14 38.30 -19.48
N LEU A 101 23.60 37.32 -20.21
CA LEU A 101 23.11 37.49 -21.57
C LEU A 101 21.95 38.49 -21.66
N ARG A 102 21.00 38.44 -20.71
CA ARG A 102 19.91 39.43 -20.66
C ARG A 102 20.44 40.84 -20.40
N ASP A 103 21.39 40.98 -19.48
CA ASP A 103 22.02 42.27 -19.15
C ASP A 103 22.81 42.82 -20.36
N GLU A 104 23.49 41.94 -21.11
CA GLU A 104 24.16 42.27 -22.38
C GLU A 104 23.17 42.73 -23.45
N ILE A 105 22.09 41.98 -23.68
CA ILE A 105 21.05 42.34 -24.66
C ILE A 105 20.45 43.71 -24.31
N GLN A 106 20.15 43.95 -23.02
CA GLN A 106 19.62 45.23 -22.57
C GLN A 106 20.61 46.38 -22.84
N ARG A 107 21.91 46.17 -22.60
CA ARG A 107 22.94 47.17 -22.89
C ARG A 107 23.05 47.47 -24.38
N LEU A 108 23.01 46.43 -25.22
CA LEU A 108 23.03 46.59 -26.68
C LEU A 108 21.79 47.34 -27.18
N GLN A 109 20.61 47.05 -26.63
CA GLN A 109 19.37 47.78 -26.96
C GLN A 109 19.44 49.26 -26.57
N GLN A 110 20.07 49.60 -25.44
CA GLN A 110 20.29 50.98 -25.03
C GLN A 110 21.24 51.71 -26.00
N LEU A 111 22.33 51.07 -26.42
CA LEU A 111 23.27 51.61 -27.43
C LEU A 111 22.59 51.86 -28.78
N ASP A 112 21.74 50.95 -29.25
CA ASP A 112 20.98 51.13 -30.50
C ASP A 112 19.96 52.28 -30.38
N GLN A 113 19.32 52.46 -29.23
CA GLN A 113 18.43 53.61 -28.98
C GLN A 113 19.20 54.93 -28.94
N GLU A 114 20.39 54.97 -28.32
CA GLU A 114 21.25 56.16 -28.29
C GLU A 114 21.83 56.51 -29.68
N GLY A 115 22.16 55.52 -30.50
CA GLY A 115 22.57 55.71 -31.90
C GLY A 115 21.43 56.20 -32.81
N THR A 116 20.17 55.94 -32.43
CA THR A 116 18.98 56.37 -33.19
C THR A 116 18.55 57.81 -32.86
N CYS A 117 19.02 58.40 -31.75
CA CYS A 117 18.68 59.77 -31.34
C CYS A 117 19.34 60.91 -32.14
N PHE A 118 20.19 60.61 -33.14
CA PHE A 118 20.89 61.64 -33.94
C PHE A 118 20.33 61.89 -35.34
N ASN A 119 19.28 61.20 -35.79
CA ASN A 119 18.71 61.43 -37.12
C ASN A 119 17.20 61.67 -37.10
N ALA A 120 16.79 62.85 -36.62
CA ALA A 120 15.50 63.43 -36.97
C ALA A 120 15.50 64.96 -36.83
N SER A 121 16.32 65.65 -37.63
CA SER A 121 16.03 67.04 -38.00
C SER A 121 15.82 67.14 -39.51
N ASN A 122 14.60 67.53 -39.87
CA ASN A 122 14.18 68.15 -41.13
C ASN A 122 14.40 67.37 -42.43
N ASP A 123 13.33 67.06 -43.17
CA ASP A 123 12.82 67.98 -44.20
C ASP A 123 11.57 67.40 -44.90
N LYS A 124 10.74 68.32 -45.40
CA LYS A 124 9.44 68.15 -46.01
C LYS A 124 9.51 67.47 -47.38
N GLY A 125 8.49 66.64 -47.65
CA GLY A 125 7.76 66.69 -48.91
C GLY A 125 8.18 65.71 -50.02
N LYS A 126 7.39 64.65 -50.18
CA LYS A 126 6.49 64.49 -51.35
C LYS A 126 5.69 63.20 -51.23
N SER A 127 4.38 63.37 -51.14
CA SER A 127 3.40 62.33 -51.39
C SER A 127 3.53 61.80 -52.82
N ARG A 128 3.59 60.48 -52.96
CA ARG A 128 3.11 59.76 -54.13
C ARG A 128 2.44 58.47 -53.68
N GLN A 129 1.12 58.44 -53.89
CA GLN A 129 0.16 57.35 -53.66
C GLN A 129 0.59 56.03 -54.32
N ILE A 130 0.05 54.90 -53.83
CA ILE A 130 -0.93 54.10 -54.60
C ILE A 130 -1.76 53.16 -53.67
N ILE A 131 -3.00 53.60 -53.45
CA ILE A 131 -4.29 52.89 -53.54
C ILE A 131 -4.65 51.78 -52.53
N THR A 132 -5.61 52.12 -51.68
CA THR A 132 -6.70 51.25 -51.21
C THR A 132 -7.98 52.07 -51.26
N ASP A 133 -8.96 51.64 -52.06
CA ASP A 133 -10.38 51.92 -51.83
C ASP A 133 -11.23 50.97 -52.68
N GLY A 134 -12.30 50.46 -52.09
CA GLY A 134 -13.28 49.61 -52.74
C GLY A 134 -14.29 49.05 -51.74
N ASP A 135 -15.19 49.93 -51.26
CA ASP A 135 -16.38 49.57 -50.49
C ASP A 135 -17.59 49.51 -51.44
N SER A 136 -18.43 48.46 -51.37
CA SER A 136 -19.78 48.39 -51.97
C SER A 136 -20.52 47.09 -51.58
N ILE A 137 -21.78 47.23 -51.14
CA ILE A 137 -22.86 46.23 -51.01
C ILE A 137 -24.10 46.86 -51.72
N PRO A 138 -25.19 46.18 -52.19
CA PRO A 138 -25.54 44.73 -52.34
C PRO A 138 -26.01 44.33 -53.78
N ASP A 139 -26.29 43.04 -54.02
CA ASP A 139 -27.62 42.48 -54.38
C ASP A 139 -27.58 41.19 -55.24
N ALA A 140 -28.61 40.36 -55.05
CA ALA A 140 -29.13 39.27 -55.91
C ALA A 140 -28.57 37.83 -55.88
N LEU A 141 -29.49 36.94 -55.43
CA LEU A 141 -29.81 35.55 -55.83
C LEU A 141 -28.76 34.41 -55.74
N ASP A 142 -29.03 33.56 -54.75
CA ASP A 142 -29.43 32.15 -54.86
C ASP A 142 -28.49 31.07 -55.47
N ASP A 143 -28.41 30.01 -54.66
CA ASP A 143 -28.18 28.60 -54.95
C ASP A 143 -26.77 27.97 -55.00
N SER A 144 -26.66 26.95 -54.13
CA SER A 144 -25.92 25.69 -54.26
C SER A 144 -24.42 25.55 -53.92
N THR A 145 -24.19 25.26 -52.63
CA THR A 145 -23.57 24.03 -52.08
C THR A 145 -22.17 23.50 -52.50
N ILE A 146 -21.34 23.30 -51.45
CA ILE A 146 -20.45 22.14 -51.15
C ILE A 146 -19.01 22.17 -51.70
N THR A 147 -17.99 22.55 -50.90
CA THR A 147 -17.26 21.69 -49.91
C THR A 147 -15.95 22.36 -49.45
N ASN A 148 -15.74 22.39 -48.13
CA ASN A 148 -14.52 22.84 -47.46
C ASN A 148 -13.58 21.64 -47.15
N LYS A 149 -12.26 21.83 -47.27
CA LYS A 149 -11.26 21.12 -46.45
C LYS A 149 -10.13 22.09 -46.04
N LYS A 150 -10.19 22.58 -44.80
CA LYS A 150 -9.11 23.30 -44.12
C LYS A 150 -8.44 22.38 -43.09
N HIS A 151 -7.11 22.37 -43.13
CA HIS A 151 -6.23 21.91 -42.06
C HIS A 151 -6.26 22.89 -40.88
N ARG A 152 -6.35 22.38 -39.64
CA ARG A 152 -5.50 22.76 -38.48
C ARG A 152 -5.83 21.89 -37.26
N ARG A 153 -4.80 21.33 -36.62
CA ARG A 153 -4.90 20.46 -35.43
C ARG A 153 -5.23 21.26 -34.16
N GLN A 154 -5.96 20.56 -33.29
CA GLN A 154 -6.69 20.99 -32.10
C GLN A 154 -5.78 21.34 -30.90
N SER A 155 -6.17 22.40 -30.19
CA SER A 155 -5.89 22.63 -28.77
C SER A 155 -7.22 22.48 -28.02
N LEU A 156 -7.17 21.82 -26.87
CA LEU A 156 -8.30 21.46 -26.01
C LEU A 156 -9.09 22.68 -25.51
N LEU A 157 -10.42 22.51 -25.54
CA LEU A 157 -11.44 23.45 -25.10
C LEU A 157 -11.62 23.37 -23.57
N ILE A 158 -11.45 24.52 -22.92
CA ILE A 158 -12.07 24.84 -21.64
C ILE A 158 -13.47 25.37 -21.97
N VAL A 159 -14.50 24.74 -21.42
CA VAL A 159 -15.89 25.23 -21.44
C VAL A 159 -15.99 26.31 -20.37
N GLN A 160 -16.33 27.53 -20.78
CA GLN A 160 -16.74 28.59 -19.88
C GLN A 160 -18.24 28.84 -20.05
N ASP A 161 -18.89 28.95 -18.89
CA ASP A 161 -20.30 29.17 -18.65
C ASP A 161 -20.79 30.51 -19.21
N THR A 162 -22.10 30.57 -19.47
CA THR A 162 -22.81 31.69 -20.10
C THR A 162 -23.21 32.74 -19.04
N HIS A 163 -22.95 34.02 -19.30
CA HIS A 163 -23.42 35.16 -18.49
C HIS A 163 -24.52 35.96 -19.17
N THR A 164 -25.49 36.46 -18.40
CA THR A 164 -26.16 37.79 -18.56
C THR A 164 -27.04 38.08 -17.33
N PRO A 165 -27.39 39.35 -16.98
CA PRO A 165 -26.57 40.53 -16.67
C PRO A 165 -26.86 41.16 -15.26
N SER A 166 -26.08 42.20 -14.93
CA SER A 166 -25.98 43.04 -13.70
C SER A 166 -27.27 43.75 -13.21
N PRO A 167 -27.32 44.27 -11.95
CA PRO A 167 -26.97 45.69 -11.71
C PRO A 167 -26.08 45.96 -10.47
N MET A 168 -25.51 47.17 -10.46
CA MET A 168 -24.54 47.78 -9.52
C MET A 168 -24.93 47.77 -8.04
N GLU A 169 -23.94 47.68 -7.13
CA GLU A 169 -23.60 48.75 -6.17
C GLU A 169 -22.43 48.37 -5.22
N GLU A 170 -21.56 49.37 -5.01
CA GLU A 170 -20.68 49.70 -3.87
C GLU A 170 -19.54 48.76 -3.40
N LEU A 171 -18.31 49.30 -3.51
CA LEU A 171 -17.10 48.92 -2.76
C LEU A 171 -17.17 49.49 -1.32
N PRO A 172 -16.55 48.86 -0.31
CA PRO A 172 -15.24 49.39 0.09
C PRO A 172 -14.19 48.36 0.58
N ASN A 173 -12.95 48.63 0.13
CA ASN A 173 -11.60 48.30 0.62
C ASN A 173 -11.42 47.59 1.99
N ARG A 174 -10.58 46.52 2.04
CA ARG A 174 -9.18 46.46 2.58
C ARG A 174 -8.71 44.97 2.72
N PRO A 175 -7.44 44.68 3.08
CA PRO A 175 -6.24 44.51 2.26
C PRO A 175 -5.85 43.04 2.01
N GLU A 176 -4.89 42.88 1.10
CA GLU A 176 -4.19 41.68 0.63
C GLU A 176 -3.73 40.70 1.72
N GLN A 177 -3.90 39.39 1.47
CA GLN A 177 -2.96 38.33 1.87
C GLN A 177 -3.04 37.12 0.91
N PRO A 178 -1.92 36.40 0.71
CA PRO A 178 -1.67 35.56 -0.47
C PRO A 178 -2.42 34.23 -0.42
N SER A 179 -3.03 33.87 -1.55
CA SER A 179 -3.78 32.63 -1.74
C SER A 179 -2.86 31.40 -1.74
N THR A 180 -2.72 30.75 -0.58
CA THR A 180 -2.36 29.34 -0.52
C THR A 180 -3.49 28.52 -1.12
N SER A 181 -3.16 27.56 -1.98
CA SER A 181 -4.11 26.71 -2.71
C SER A 181 -5.09 26.03 -1.74
N SER A 182 -6.33 26.51 -1.71
CA SER A 182 -7.44 25.93 -0.97
C SER A 182 -7.94 24.69 -1.69
N TYR A 183 -7.21 23.57 -1.56
CA TYR A 183 -7.82 22.28 -1.81
C TYR A 183 -8.78 22.00 -0.66
N LYS A 184 -10.07 22.25 -0.88
CA LYS A 184 -11.12 21.78 0.03
C LYS A 184 -11.13 20.26 -0.04
N TYR A 185 -10.56 19.61 0.98
CA TYR A 185 -10.76 18.18 1.22
C TYR A 185 -12.26 17.94 1.37
N THR A 186 -12.89 17.43 0.32
CA THR A 186 -14.28 16.97 0.39
C THR A 186 -14.23 15.53 0.88
N GLU A 187 -14.91 15.27 2.01
CA GLU A 187 -15.06 13.92 2.54
C GLU A 187 -15.66 13.01 1.45
N PRO A 188 -15.13 11.80 1.26
CA PRO A 188 -15.59 10.92 0.19
C PRO A 188 -17.08 10.59 0.32
N ALA A 189 -17.78 10.63 -0.81
CA ALA A 189 -19.23 10.46 -0.90
C ALA A 189 -19.75 9.14 -0.28
N CYS A 190 -18.90 8.12 -0.17
CA CYS A 190 -19.28 6.82 0.38
C CYS A 190 -19.48 6.80 1.91
N CYS A 191 -19.02 7.84 2.62
CA CYS A 191 -19.12 7.95 4.09
C CYS A 191 -20.28 8.84 4.54
N ARG A 192 -21.09 9.39 3.61
CA ARG A 192 -22.25 10.20 3.96
C ARG A 192 -23.34 9.34 4.57
N ARG A 193 -23.37 9.27 5.90
CA ARG A 193 -24.57 8.87 6.64
C ARG A 193 -25.59 10.00 6.45
N ASN A 194 -26.68 9.76 5.73
CA ASN A 194 -27.82 10.68 5.66
C ASN A 194 -28.41 10.84 7.08
N VAL A 195 -27.88 11.79 7.83
CA VAL A 195 -28.50 12.27 9.07
C VAL A 195 -29.67 13.15 8.63
N GLY A 196 -30.83 12.53 8.43
CA GLY A 196 -32.09 13.25 8.24
C GLY A 196 -32.98 12.73 7.12
N ILE A 197 -33.47 11.49 7.22
CA ILE A 197 -34.82 11.15 6.71
C ILE A 197 -35.49 10.26 7.76
N SER A 198 -36.32 10.88 8.59
CA SER A 198 -37.41 10.22 9.29
C SER A 198 -38.41 9.77 8.23
N GLY A 199 -38.78 8.49 8.22
CA GLY A 199 -39.77 7.95 7.30
C GLY A 199 -39.57 6.47 7.00
N ASP A 200 -40.10 5.63 7.90
CA ASP A 200 -40.70 4.32 7.62
C ASP A 200 -40.46 3.71 6.22
N SER A 201 -39.46 2.82 6.11
CA SER A 201 -39.62 1.57 5.37
C SER A 201 -38.50 0.62 5.75
N ALA A 202 -38.85 -0.59 6.15
CA ALA A 202 -37.95 -1.74 6.24
C ALA A 202 -37.46 -2.08 4.83
N ALA A 203 -36.32 -1.52 4.44
CA ALA A 203 -35.61 -1.89 3.23
C ALA A 203 -34.13 -2.00 3.56
N ASP A 204 -33.73 -3.23 3.86
CA ASP A 204 -32.50 -3.86 3.41
C ASP A 204 -31.34 -2.88 3.18
N ILE A 205 -30.56 -2.61 4.24
CA ILE A 205 -29.26 -1.95 4.11
C ILE A 205 -28.33 -2.98 3.47
N SER A 206 -28.48 -3.18 2.16
CA SER A 206 -27.43 -3.76 1.34
C SER A 206 -26.29 -2.75 1.32
N PRO A 207 -25.14 -3.01 1.96
CA PRO A 207 -24.04 -2.08 1.92
C PRO A 207 -23.42 -2.23 0.53
N ALA A 208 -23.81 -1.36 -0.40
CA ALA A 208 -23.03 -1.18 -1.61
C ALA A 208 -21.59 -0.85 -1.17
N SER A 209 -20.65 -1.75 -1.46
CA SER A 209 -19.29 -1.65 -0.96
C SER A 209 -18.69 -0.30 -1.33
N CYS A 210 -18.21 0.42 -0.33
CA CYS A 210 -17.51 1.68 -0.60
C CYS A 210 -16.14 1.39 -1.22
N ILE A 211 -15.68 2.18 -2.19
CA ILE A 211 -14.32 2.05 -2.76
C ILE A 211 -13.21 2.10 -1.70
N PHE A 212 -13.41 2.82 -0.59
CA PHE A 212 -12.50 2.83 0.55
C PHE A 212 -12.55 1.53 1.34
N GLN A 213 -13.73 0.92 1.47
CA GLN A 213 -13.87 -0.40 2.07
C GLN A 213 -13.12 -1.43 1.22
N ASP A 214 -13.28 -1.39 -0.10
CA ASP A 214 -12.58 -2.28 -1.03
C ASP A 214 -11.05 -2.08 -0.97
N LEU A 215 -10.59 -0.83 -0.96
CA LEU A 215 -9.17 -0.50 -0.82
C LEU A 215 -8.57 -1.04 0.48
N VAL A 216 -9.28 -0.86 1.60
CA VAL A 216 -8.83 -1.36 2.92
C VAL A 216 -8.85 -2.89 2.94
N GLN A 217 -9.86 -3.53 2.34
CA GLN A 217 -9.90 -4.98 2.20
C GLN A 217 -8.70 -5.51 1.42
N TRP A 218 -8.33 -4.87 0.29
CA TRP A 218 -7.15 -5.25 -0.49
C TRP A 218 -5.83 -5.02 0.26
N LEU A 219 -5.72 -3.91 1.01
CA LEU A 219 -4.51 -3.57 1.76
C LEU A 219 -4.24 -4.56 2.90
N VAL A 220 -5.28 -4.91 3.65
CA VAL A 220 -5.17 -5.78 4.83
C VAL A 220 -5.26 -7.27 4.44
N GLY A 221 -5.85 -7.57 3.28
CA GLY A 221 -6.14 -8.94 2.85
C GLY A 221 -7.27 -9.59 3.64
N MET A 222 -8.22 -8.80 4.14
CA MET A 222 -9.37 -9.27 4.93
C MET A 222 -10.66 -8.65 4.43
N LYS A 223 -11.77 -9.38 4.53
CA LYS A 223 -13.10 -8.82 4.31
C LYS A 223 -13.58 -8.07 5.54
N PHE A 224 -14.13 -6.87 5.34
CA PHE A 224 -14.69 -6.05 6.40
C PHE A 224 -16.20 -5.88 6.19
N SER A 225 -16.96 -5.94 7.28
CA SER A 225 -18.38 -5.60 7.31
C SER A 225 -18.70 -4.76 8.53
N ALA A 226 -19.68 -3.86 8.39
CA ALA A 226 -20.22 -3.11 9.50
C ALA A 226 -21.37 -3.91 10.11
N VAL A 227 -21.31 -4.12 11.42
CA VAL A 227 -22.33 -4.85 12.19
C VAL A 227 -22.79 -3.93 13.31
N MET A 228 -24.08 -3.97 13.65
CA MET A 228 -24.63 -3.32 14.83
C MET A 228 -24.73 -4.38 15.93
N GLU A 229 -23.91 -4.28 16.96
CA GLU A 229 -23.89 -5.20 18.09
C GLU A 229 -24.18 -4.40 19.36
N ASN A 230 -25.26 -4.74 20.08
CA ASN A 230 -25.67 -4.05 21.32
C ASN A 230 -25.79 -2.52 21.19
N GLU A 231 -26.39 -2.05 20.09
CA GLU A 231 -26.56 -0.62 19.77
C GLU A 231 -25.24 0.14 19.44
N GLU A 232 -24.09 -0.55 19.46
CA GLU A 232 -22.79 -0.01 19.07
C GLU A 232 -22.44 -0.44 17.64
N LEU A 233 -21.96 0.50 16.83
CA LEU A 233 -21.46 0.22 15.48
C LEU A 233 -20.08 -0.45 15.60
N CYS A 234 -19.99 -1.73 15.23
CA CYS A 234 -18.75 -2.49 15.20
C CYS A 234 -18.34 -2.84 13.77
N ILE A 235 -17.03 -2.99 13.57
CA ILE A 235 -16.45 -3.47 12.32
C ILE A 235 -16.02 -4.91 12.55
N SER A 236 -16.57 -5.85 11.78
CA SER A 236 -16.11 -7.23 11.78
C SER A 236 -15.14 -7.46 10.63
N ALA A 237 -14.04 -8.15 10.91
CA ALA A 237 -13.04 -8.56 9.92
C ALA A 237 -13.03 -10.09 9.78
N LEU A 238 -12.87 -10.58 8.56
CA LEU A 238 -12.77 -12.01 8.23
C LEU A 238 -11.62 -12.25 7.24
N HIS A 239 -10.71 -13.15 7.60
CA HIS A 239 -9.71 -13.69 6.69
C HIS A 239 -10.21 -15.03 6.13
N GLU A 240 -10.68 -15.02 4.88
CA GLU A 240 -11.44 -16.14 4.29
C GLU A 240 -10.67 -17.46 4.24
N SER A 241 -9.38 -17.41 3.94
CA SER A 241 -8.59 -18.63 3.73
C SER A 241 -8.23 -19.36 5.02
N SER A 242 -8.14 -18.65 6.15
CA SER A 242 -7.85 -19.26 7.46
C SER A 242 -9.08 -19.40 8.36
N GLY A 243 -10.18 -18.70 8.04
CA GLY A 243 -11.35 -18.61 8.91
C GLY A 243 -11.15 -17.73 10.16
N LEU A 244 -10.07 -16.94 10.23
CA LEU A 244 -9.85 -16.00 11.33
C LEU A 244 -10.86 -14.86 11.23
N SER A 245 -11.60 -14.60 12.31
CA SER A 245 -12.53 -13.48 12.39
C SER A 245 -12.52 -12.80 13.75
N PHE A 246 -12.72 -11.49 13.75
CA PHE A 246 -12.75 -10.66 14.95
C PHE A 246 -13.60 -9.40 14.72
N SER A 247 -14.04 -8.75 15.79
CA SER A 247 -14.71 -7.46 15.75
C SER A 247 -13.89 -6.37 16.42
N LEU A 248 -14.03 -5.14 15.91
CA LEU A 248 -13.43 -3.92 16.42
C LEU A 248 -14.57 -2.92 16.72
N THR A 249 -14.68 -2.49 17.96
CA THR A 249 -15.70 -1.53 18.40
C THR A 249 -15.02 -0.26 18.89
N LEU A 250 -15.49 0.91 18.43
CA LEU A 250 -14.99 2.20 18.90
C LEU A 250 -15.81 2.64 20.10
N THR A 251 -15.23 2.58 21.29
CA THR A 251 -15.87 3.02 22.54
C THR A 251 -15.45 4.46 22.85
N LYS A 252 -16.43 5.33 23.11
CA LYS A 252 -16.21 6.70 23.56
C LYS A 252 -16.74 6.85 24.99
N ASN A 253 -15.83 6.90 25.95
CA ASN A 253 -16.19 7.23 27.33
C ASN A 253 -16.31 8.75 27.44
N ALA A 254 -17.32 9.25 28.16
CA ALA A 254 -17.69 10.67 28.22
C ALA A 254 -16.59 11.66 28.71
N SER A 255 -15.43 11.15 29.12
CA SER A 255 -14.29 11.92 29.63
C SER A 255 -12.91 11.40 29.17
N ALA A 256 -12.83 10.37 28.32
CA ALA A 256 -11.56 9.72 27.95
C ALA A 256 -11.29 9.78 26.43
N GLU A 257 -10.04 9.57 26.04
CA GLU A 257 -9.68 9.37 24.63
C GLU A 257 -10.47 8.21 24.02
N PRO A 258 -10.83 8.27 22.72
CA PRO A 258 -11.52 7.16 22.08
C PRO A 258 -10.63 5.91 22.12
N GLU A 259 -11.21 4.78 22.51
CA GLU A 259 -10.52 3.49 22.57
C GLU A 259 -11.17 2.50 21.61
N LEU A 260 -10.35 1.62 21.05
CA LEU A 260 -10.77 0.56 20.17
C LEU A 260 -10.72 -0.76 20.92
N VAL A 261 -11.85 -1.46 20.96
CA VAL A 261 -11.99 -2.76 21.61
C VAL A 261 -11.97 -3.85 20.56
N TYR A 262 -10.98 -4.74 20.65
CA TYR A 262 -10.90 -5.96 19.86
C TYR A 262 -11.55 -7.13 20.58
N ARG A 263 -12.36 -7.89 19.85
CA ARG A 263 -12.95 -9.16 20.30
C ARG A 263 -12.74 -10.22 19.24
N VAL A 264 -12.17 -11.36 19.63
CA VAL A 264 -12.07 -12.52 18.74
C VAL A 264 -13.45 -13.16 18.54
N LEU A 265 -13.78 -13.50 17.29
CA LEU A 265 -15.00 -14.24 16.94
C LEU A 265 -14.67 -15.71 16.64
N SER A 266 -13.62 -15.94 15.85
CA SER A 266 -13.07 -17.27 15.60
C SER A 266 -11.59 -17.18 15.25
N LEU A 267 -10.77 -18.08 15.80
CA LEU A 267 -9.34 -18.17 15.44
C LEU A 267 -9.10 -18.96 14.15
N GLY A 268 -10.11 -19.69 13.66
CA GLY A 268 -9.96 -20.54 12.48
C GLY A 268 -8.78 -21.52 12.62
N THR A 269 -7.95 -21.62 11.58
CA THR A 269 -6.77 -22.49 11.58
C THR A 269 -5.66 -22.07 12.56
N PHE A 270 -5.75 -20.88 13.17
CA PHE A 270 -4.74 -20.37 14.09
C PHE A 270 -4.91 -20.82 15.54
N GLU A 271 -5.90 -21.64 15.87
CA GLU A 271 -6.20 -22.05 17.25
C GLU A 271 -4.99 -22.55 18.06
N ARG A 272 -3.99 -23.18 17.42
CA ARG A 272 -2.80 -23.71 18.11
C ARG A 272 -1.60 -22.77 18.10
N VAL A 273 -1.57 -21.80 17.19
CA VAL A 273 -0.42 -20.91 16.95
C VAL A 273 -0.71 -19.45 17.32
N ALA A 274 -1.97 -19.11 17.57
CA ALA A 274 -2.36 -17.75 17.93
C ALA A 274 -1.77 -17.36 19.29
N PRO A 275 -1.11 -16.19 19.38
CA PRO A 275 -0.59 -15.67 20.64
C PRO A 275 -1.74 -15.29 21.60
N GLU A 276 -1.45 -15.26 22.90
CA GLU A 276 -2.45 -15.01 23.96
C GLU A 276 -3.27 -13.73 23.72
N TRP A 277 -2.62 -12.62 23.34
CA TRP A 277 -3.31 -11.35 23.08
C TRP A 277 -4.39 -11.44 21.99
N MET A 278 -4.30 -12.40 21.06
CA MET A 278 -5.28 -12.57 19.98
C MET A 278 -6.51 -13.36 20.45
N ARG A 279 -6.40 -14.07 21.58
CA ARG A 279 -7.47 -14.86 22.19
C ARG A 279 -8.30 -14.03 23.15
N ASP A 280 -7.68 -13.02 23.76
CA ASP A 280 -8.32 -12.17 24.75
C ASP A 280 -8.96 -10.92 24.12
N THR A 281 -9.87 -10.30 24.87
CA THR A 281 -10.38 -8.97 24.53
C THR A 281 -9.33 -7.94 24.89
N ILE A 282 -8.89 -7.15 23.91
CA ILE A 282 -7.89 -6.09 24.13
C ILE A 282 -8.48 -4.72 23.81
N MET A 283 -8.03 -3.72 24.56
CA MET A 283 -8.39 -2.32 24.34
C MET A 283 -7.12 -1.55 24.00
N PHE A 284 -7.17 -0.72 22.96
CA PHE A 284 -6.03 0.08 22.54
C PHE A 284 -6.47 1.39 21.89
N SER A 285 -5.59 2.40 21.94
CA SER A 285 -5.81 3.67 21.26
C SER A 285 -5.88 3.48 19.74
N PRO A 286 -6.77 4.18 19.00
CA PRO A 286 -6.81 4.17 17.54
C PRO A 286 -5.46 4.44 16.87
N ASN A 287 -4.55 5.18 17.53
CA ASN A 287 -3.20 5.43 17.04
C ASN A 287 -2.35 4.15 16.93
N MET A 288 -2.69 3.10 17.68
CA MET A 288 -2.03 1.79 17.63
C MET A 288 -2.60 0.86 16.55
N CYS A 289 -3.65 1.28 15.83
CA CYS A 289 -4.30 0.50 14.78
C CYS A 289 -3.33 0.00 13.69
N PRO A 290 -2.37 0.80 13.18
CA PRO A 290 -1.38 0.30 12.23
C PRO A 290 -0.53 -0.85 12.79
N LEU A 291 -0.11 -0.75 14.06
CA LEU A 291 0.68 -1.78 14.73
C LEU A 291 -0.16 -3.05 14.99
N PHE A 292 -1.43 -2.89 15.33
CA PHE A 292 -2.37 -4.00 15.49
C PHE A 292 -2.47 -4.82 14.20
N PHE A 293 -2.80 -4.19 13.06
CA PHE A 293 -2.90 -4.91 11.78
C PHE A 293 -1.56 -5.46 11.29
N GLN A 294 -0.44 -4.79 11.60
CA GLN A 294 0.88 -5.35 11.36
C GLN A 294 1.13 -6.63 12.17
N ARG A 295 0.67 -6.70 13.43
CA ARG A 295 0.80 -7.92 14.24
C ARG A 295 -0.11 -9.04 13.74
N VAL A 296 -1.36 -8.74 13.39
CA VAL A 296 -2.28 -9.74 12.82
C VAL A 296 -1.72 -10.30 11.51
N SER A 297 -1.26 -9.44 10.60
CA SER A 297 -0.68 -9.89 9.32
C SER A 297 0.58 -10.74 9.49
N ARG A 298 1.41 -10.51 10.51
CA ARG A 298 2.56 -11.38 10.82
C ARG A 298 2.10 -12.79 11.20
N VAL A 299 1.08 -12.93 12.03
CA VAL A 299 0.54 -14.25 12.42
C VAL A 299 -0.02 -14.98 11.19
N ILE A 300 -0.72 -14.26 10.31
CA ILE A 300 -1.26 -14.83 9.08
C ILE A 300 -0.14 -15.32 8.15
N LYS A 301 0.87 -14.48 7.89
CA LYS A 301 1.99 -14.81 7.01
C LYS A 301 2.90 -15.92 7.55
N LEU A 302 3.03 -16.07 8.87
CA LEU A 302 3.82 -17.12 9.49
C LEU A 302 3.18 -18.52 9.37
N SER A 303 1.90 -18.60 8.98
CA SER A 303 1.17 -19.87 8.86
C SER A 303 1.12 -20.44 7.45
N TYR A 304 1.67 -19.72 6.47
CA TYR A 304 1.79 -20.15 5.08
C TYR A 304 3.24 -20.48 4.72
#